data_AF-A0A0F9NBW6-F1
#
_entry.id   AF-A0A0F9NBW6-F1
#
_cell.length_a   1.000
_cell.length_b   1.000
_cell.length_c   1.000
_cell.angle_alpha   90.00
_cell.angle_beta   90.00
_cell.angle_gamma   90.00
#
_symmetry.space_group_name_H-M   'P 1'
#
loop_
_entity.id
_entity.type
_entity.pdbx_description
1 polymer ?
#
loop_
_entity_poly.entity_id
_entity_poly.type
_entity_poly.pdbx_seq_one_letter_code
_entity_poly.pdbx_strand_id
1 'polypeptide(L)'
;MNHDDENNISIKETIKNKIKDKIKKELLEEIYNELQLEEDELTDEISDMLTQKIADNKLKITHSVKNASKPEKKIEFETKTLEEIPKEIYISVKTVLKVASHALKSANSKIPKKKWVEVIGLLAGKLDDNTDIIHIEDAFPMGHGTAVYAEIKDYKNYTRAYHDIKKQKLFICGWYHSHPSYGCWLSAEDMGTQARYQKLWDKSVALVIDPYQIDGKSTGFEIYRADIKANTWYPLVYDIKGSLDIKMLPEILEFINPIIEGKALYLEYDED
;
A
#
# COMPACT_ATOMS: atom_id res chain seq x y z
N MET A 1 -1.86 35.32 48.80
CA MET A 1 -2.60 34.43 47.89
C MET A 1 -3.23 33.37 48.76
N ASN A 2 -4.57 33.31 48.75
CA ASN A 2 -5.37 32.65 49.77
C ASN A 2 -5.31 31.13 49.60
N HIS A 3 -5.22 30.42 50.72
CA HIS A 3 -5.14 28.95 50.82
C HIS A 3 -6.34 28.24 50.15
N ASP A 4 -7.44 28.97 49.93
CA ASP A 4 -8.67 28.49 49.31
C ASP A 4 -8.58 28.37 47.78
N ASP A 5 -7.71 29.15 47.11
CA ASP A 5 -7.59 29.13 45.64
C ASP A 5 -6.80 27.90 45.13
N GLU A 6 -5.77 27.47 45.85
CA GLU A 6 -4.99 26.26 45.50
C GLU A 6 -5.80 24.96 45.68
N ASN A 7 -6.61 24.89 46.74
CA ASN A 7 -7.48 23.73 46.97
C ASN A 7 -8.56 23.60 45.89
N ASN A 8 -9.11 24.72 45.42
CA ASN A 8 -10.15 24.72 44.40
C ASN A 8 -9.61 24.30 43.00
N ILE A 9 -8.36 24.67 42.69
CA ILE A 9 -7.66 24.25 41.47
C ILE A 9 -7.38 22.74 41.50
N SER A 10 -6.88 22.21 42.62
CA SER A 10 -6.60 20.78 42.80
C SER A 10 -7.85 19.90 42.69
N ILE A 11 -8.97 20.35 43.26
CA ILE A 11 -10.27 19.67 43.16
C ILE A 11 -10.76 19.65 41.69
N LYS A 12 -10.66 20.77 40.99
CA LYS A 12 -11.08 20.88 39.58
C LYS A 12 -10.27 19.98 38.66
N GLU A 13 -8.96 19.87 38.91
CA GLU A 13 -8.07 19.00 38.15
C GLU A 13 -8.35 17.51 38.42
N THR A 14 -8.63 17.17 39.68
CA THR A 14 -9.05 15.82 40.08
C THR A 14 -10.37 15.43 39.42
N ILE A 15 -11.35 16.34 39.38
CA ILE A 15 -12.65 16.11 38.72
C ILE A 15 -12.45 15.95 37.20
N LYS A 16 -11.62 16.79 36.58
CA LYS A 16 -11.32 16.71 35.15
C LYS A 16 -10.68 15.37 34.77
N ASN A 17 -9.75 14.87 35.59
CA ASN A 17 -9.12 13.57 35.37
C ASN A 17 -10.13 12.43 35.53
N LYS A 18 -10.97 12.46 36.56
CA LYS A 18 -12.05 11.47 36.74
C LYS A 18 -13.04 11.46 35.57
N ILE A 19 -13.42 12.63 35.05
CA ILE A 19 -14.30 12.74 33.87
C ILE A 19 -13.60 12.15 32.65
N LYS A 20 -12.32 12.48 32.43
CA LYS A 20 -11.54 11.97 31.30
C LYS A 20 -11.40 10.45 31.34
N ASP A 21 -11.14 9.88 32.52
CA ASP A 21 -11.02 8.43 32.70
C ASP A 21 -12.36 7.73 32.48
N LYS A 22 -13.47 8.34 32.93
CA LYS A 22 -14.81 7.83 32.69
C LYS A 22 -15.16 7.82 31.19
N ILE A 23 -14.92 8.93 30.50
CA ILE A 23 -15.12 9.04 29.04
C ILE A 23 -14.26 8.02 28.29
N LYS A 24 -12.98 7.87 28.69
CA LYS A 24 -12.09 6.89 28.07
C LYS A 24 -12.61 5.47 28.22
N LYS A 25 -13.17 5.12 29.39
CA LYS A 25 -13.74 3.80 29.64
C LYS A 25 -15.01 3.57 28.82
N GLU A 26 -15.91 4.55 28.76
CA GLU A 26 -17.14 4.49 27.96
C GLU A 26 -16.83 4.31 26.46
N LEU A 27 -15.87 5.07 25.91
CA LEU A 27 -15.39 4.91 24.53
C LEU A 27 -14.76 3.53 24.27
N LEU A 28 -14.02 2.99 25.25
CA LEU A 28 -13.40 1.68 25.09
C LEU A 28 -14.46 0.56 25.05
N GLU A 29 -15.51 0.67 25.87
CA GLU A 29 -16.64 -0.25 25.87
C GLU A 29 -17.45 -0.13 24.56
N GLU A 30 -17.65 1.08 24.04
CA GLU A 30 -18.32 1.31 22.75
C GLU A 30 -17.54 0.68 21.59
N ILE A 31 -16.23 0.91 21.50
CA ILE A 31 -15.36 0.30 20.48
C ILE A 31 -15.37 -1.23 20.61
N TYR A 32 -15.32 -1.75 21.84
CA TYR A 32 -15.35 -3.20 22.07
C TYR A 32 -16.66 -3.82 21.57
N ASN A 33 -17.79 -3.17 21.83
CA ASN A 33 -19.09 -3.65 21.37
C ASN A 33 -19.23 -3.57 19.83
N GLU A 34 -18.73 -2.51 19.19
CA GLU A 34 -18.71 -2.41 17.73
C GLU A 34 -17.86 -3.52 17.09
N LEU A 35 -16.66 -3.78 17.63
CA LEU A 35 -15.79 -4.85 17.15
C LEU A 35 -16.42 -6.23 17.32
N GLN A 36 -17.16 -6.45 18.42
CA GLN A 36 -17.85 -7.71 18.66
C GLN A 36 -19.02 -7.91 17.70
N LEU A 37 -19.77 -6.86 17.37
CA LEU A 37 -20.82 -6.91 16.35
C LEU A 37 -20.23 -7.18 14.96
N GLU A 38 -19.09 -6.57 14.62
CA GLU A 38 -18.39 -6.82 13.35
C GLU A 38 -17.84 -8.26 13.27
N GLU A 39 -17.36 -8.82 14.39
CA GLU A 39 -16.95 -10.23 14.48
C GLU A 39 -18.13 -11.20 14.27
N ASP A 40 -19.29 -10.92 14.88
CA ASP A 40 -20.50 -11.72 14.73
C ASP A 40 -21.01 -11.67 13.26
N GLU A 41 -21.05 -10.48 12.63
CA GLU A 41 -21.43 -10.33 11.21
C GLU A 41 -20.47 -11.08 10.27
N LEU A 42 -19.16 -10.98 10.49
CA LEU A 42 -18.16 -11.73 9.72
C LEU A 42 -18.29 -13.25 9.89
N THR A 43 -18.65 -13.71 11.09
CA THR A 43 -18.83 -15.13 11.39
C THR A 43 -20.06 -15.69 10.67
N ASP A 44 -21.15 -14.93 10.64
CA ASP A 44 -22.36 -15.28 9.88
C ASP A 44 -22.08 -15.31 8.36
N GLU A 45 -21.35 -14.32 7.82
CA GLU A 45 -20.94 -14.31 6.41
C GLU A 45 -20.07 -15.53 6.04
N ILE A 46 -19.11 -15.91 6.90
CA ILE A 46 -18.27 -17.10 6.68
C ILE A 46 -19.12 -18.39 6.71
N SER A 47 -20.10 -18.47 7.62
CA SER A 47 -21.03 -19.60 7.71
C SER A 47 -21.87 -19.75 6.43
N ASP A 48 -22.37 -18.65 5.89
CA ASP A 48 -23.11 -18.61 4.64
C ASP A 48 -22.22 -19.01 3.45
N MET A 49 -20.99 -18.50 3.38
CA MET A 49 -20.01 -18.86 2.36
C MET A 49 -19.66 -20.36 2.40
N LEU A 50 -19.49 -20.95 3.58
CA LEU A 50 -19.24 -22.38 3.76
C LEU A 50 -20.43 -23.22 3.30
N THR A 51 -21.65 -22.79 3.62
CA THR A 51 -22.89 -23.45 3.20
C THR A 51 -23.03 -23.44 1.68
N GLN A 52 -22.71 -22.32 1.03
CA GLN A 52 -22.75 -22.19 -0.43
C GLN A 52 -21.65 -23.02 -1.11
N LYS A 53 -20.45 -23.07 -0.53
CA LYS A 53 -19.33 -23.89 -1.05
C LYS A 53 -19.60 -25.39 -0.92
N ILE A 54 -20.33 -25.82 0.12
CA ILE A 54 -20.79 -27.22 0.26
C ILE A 54 -21.86 -27.56 -0.79
N ALA A 55 -22.75 -26.62 -1.13
CA ALA A 55 -23.72 -26.79 -2.21
C ALA A 55 -23.05 -26.90 -3.59
N ASP A 56 -22.04 -26.06 -3.87
CA ASP A 56 -21.30 -26.07 -5.13
C ASP A 56 -20.44 -27.32 -5.32
N ASN A 57 -19.89 -27.88 -4.23
CA ASN A 57 -19.12 -29.13 -4.29
C ASN A 57 -20.00 -30.36 -4.55
N LYS A 58 -21.29 -30.34 -4.17
CA LYS A 58 -22.24 -31.40 -4.53
C LYS A 58 -22.53 -31.44 -6.04
N LEU A 59 -22.46 -30.30 -6.74
CA LEU A 59 -22.67 -30.21 -8.19
C LEU A 59 -21.45 -30.67 -9.02
N LYS A 60 -20.22 -30.61 -8.47
CA LYS A 60 -18.98 -30.97 -9.19
C LYS A 60 -18.65 -32.47 -9.24
N ILE A 61 -19.26 -33.30 -8.39
CA ILE A 61 -18.97 -34.75 -8.34
C ILE A 61 -19.56 -35.51 -9.55
N THR A 62 -20.44 -34.90 -10.35
CA THR A 62 -21.17 -35.59 -11.44
C THR A 62 -20.46 -35.62 -12.80
N HIS A 63 -19.33 -34.92 -13.00
CA HIS A 63 -18.65 -34.89 -14.30
C HIS A 63 -17.13 -35.03 -14.17
N SER A 64 -16.67 -36.26 -13.95
CA SER A 64 -15.33 -36.67 -14.36
C SER A 64 -15.43 -38.06 -14.99
N VAL A 65 -15.06 -38.20 -16.28
CA VAL A 65 -14.06 -39.15 -16.82
C VAL A 65 -13.91 -38.87 -18.33
N LYS A 66 -12.72 -38.46 -18.80
CA LYS A 66 -11.90 -39.14 -19.83
C LYS A 66 -10.85 -38.21 -20.47
N ASN A 67 -9.61 -38.71 -20.45
CA ASN A 67 -8.40 -38.20 -21.09
C ASN A 67 -8.47 -38.22 -22.63
N ALA A 68 -7.79 -37.28 -23.31
CA ALA A 68 -7.07 -37.53 -24.57
C ALA A 68 -6.10 -36.36 -24.91
N SER A 69 -4.99 -36.73 -25.56
CA SER A 69 -3.76 -35.99 -25.85
C SER A 69 -3.68 -35.38 -27.27
N LYS A 70 -3.24 -34.11 -27.37
CA LYS A 70 -2.53 -33.33 -28.46
C LYS A 70 -3.03 -33.44 -29.94
N PRO A 71 -2.73 -32.49 -30.89
CA PRO A 71 -1.61 -31.53 -30.93
C PRO A 71 -1.94 -30.06 -31.32
N GLU A 72 -0.88 -29.24 -31.26
CA GLU A 72 -0.77 -27.79 -31.44
C GLU A 72 -1.18 -27.24 -32.82
N LYS A 73 -1.84 -26.08 -32.83
CA LYS A 73 -1.90 -25.14 -33.98
C LYS A 73 -1.18 -23.86 -33.60
N LYS A 74 -0.18 -23.48 -34.42
CA LYS A 74 0.43 -22.15 -34.43
C LYS A 74 -0.67 -21.11 -34.68
N ILE A 75 -0.84 -20.20 -33.73
CA ILE A 75 -1.60 -18.96 -33.94
C ILE A 75 -0.55 -17.85 -34.07
N GLU A 76 -0.46 -17.26 -35.25
CA GLU A 76 0.25 -16.00 -35.47
C GLU A 76 -0.40 -14.93 -34.60
N PHE A 77 0.33 -14.40 -33.62
CA PHE A 77 -0.08 -13.22 -32.88
C PHE A 77 0.35 -11.99 -33.67
N GLU A 78 -0.62 -11.22 -34.16
CA GLU A 78 -0.39 -9.85 -34.60
C GLU A 78 0.13 -9.04 -33.42
N THR A 79 1.39 -8.64 -33.48
CA THR A 79 2.05 -7.79 -32.50
C THR A 79 1.50 -6.37 -32.63
N LYS A 80 0.43 -6.05 -31.87
CA LYS A 80 0.13 -4.64 -31.57
C LYS A 80 1.33 -4.04 -30.84
N THR A 81 1.80 -2.91 -31.30
CA THR A 81 2.88 -2.15 -30.66
C THR A 81 2.43 -1.73 -29.25
N LEU A 82 3.34 -1.80 -28.26
CA LEU A 82 3.08 -1.50 -26.84
C LEU A 82 2.52 -0.08 -26.58
N GLU A 83 2.58 0.79 -27.58
CA GLU A 83 2.10 2.19 -27.55
C GLU A 83 0.57 2.31 -27.71
N GLU A 84 -0.12 1.29 -28.23
CA GLU A 84 -1.58 1.37 -28.50
C GLU A 84 -2.47 0.84 -27.35
N ILE A 85 -1.88 0.30 -26.29
CA ILE A 85 -2.65 -0.21 -25.15
C ILE A 85 -3.10 1.01 -24.30
N PRO A 86 -4.41 1.23 -24.12
CA PRO A 86 -4.92 2.35 -23.34
C PRO A 86 -4.39 2.26 -21.91
N LYS A 87 -3.82 3.36 -21.43
CA LYS A 87 -3.25 3.46 -20.09
C LYS A 87 -4.37 3.75 -19.10
N GLU A 88 -4.39 3.00 -18.01
CA GLU A 88 -5.29 3.20 -16.88
C GLU A 88 -4.67 4.12 -15.82
N ILE A 89 -3.33 4.17 -15.80
CA ILE A 89 -2.55 4.93 -14.82
C ILE A 89 -1.41 5.70 -15.50
N TYR A 90 -1.16 6.91 -15.01
CA TYR A 90 0.13 7.56 -15.13
C TYR A 90 0.76 7.74 -13.75
N ILE A 91 2.00 7.31 -13.59
CA ILE A 91 2.76 7.51 -12.35
C ILE A 91 3.91 8.49 -12.58
N SER A 92 4.07 9.50 -11.72
CA SER A 92 5.13 10.49 -11.85
C SER A 92 6.50 9.89 -11.51
N VAL A 93 7.56 10.34 -12.19
CA VAL A 93 8.96 9.97 -11.86
C VAL A 93 9.27 10.22 -10.39
N LYS A 94 8.79 11.33 -9.84
CA LYS A 94 8.92 11.66 -8.41
C LYS A 94 8.37 10.55 -7.52
N THR A 95 7.19 10.01 -7.84
CA THR A 95 6.57 8.92 -7.08
C THR A 95 7.42 7.67 -7.16
N VAL A 96 7.86 7.28 -8.36
CA VAL A 96 8.72 6.10 -8.58
C VAL A 96 9.99 6.21 -7.73
N LEU A 97 10.67 7.37 -7.77
CA LEU A 97 11.90 7.59 -7.00
C LEU A 97 11.66 7.53 -5.48
N LYS A 98 10.55 8.08 -4.99
CA LYS A 98 10.21 8.02 -3.55
C LYS A 98 9.92 6.60 -3.08
N VAL A 99 9.15 5.83 -3.85
CA VAL A 99 8.81 4.43 -3.53
C VAL A 99 10.07 3.57 -3.58
N ALA A 100 10.88 3.69 -4.64
CA ALA A 100 12.16 2.99 -4.77
C ALA A 100 13.12 3.32 -3.63
N SER A 101 13.28 4.62 -3.30
CA SER A 101 14.14 5.06 -2.20
C SER A 101 13.68 4.49 -0.86
N HIS A 102 12.37 4.43 -0.61
CA HIS A 102 11.85 3.87 0.63
C HIS A 102 12.10 2.36 0.74
N ALA A 103 11.89 1.61 -0.34
CA ALA A 103 12.15 0.16 -0.37
C ALA A 103 13.65 -0.15 -0.22
N LEU A 104 14.50 0.57 -0.96
CA LEU A 104 15.95 0.36 -0.94
C LEU A 104 16.60 0.75 0.39
N LYS A 105 16.01 1.69 1.13
CA LYS A 105 16.45 1.99 2.51
C LYS A 105 16.40 0.77 3.41
N SER A 106 15.44 -0.11 3.20
CA SER A 106 15.16 -1.28 4.04
C SER A 106 15.71 -2.59 3.46
N ALA A 107 15.93 -2.64 2.14
CA ALA A 107 16.45 -3.81 1.45
C ALA A 107 17.33 -3.42 0.25
N ASN A 108 18.65 -3.56 0.41
CA ASN A 108 19.63 -3.33 -0.66
C ASN A 108 20.85 -4.24 -0.48
N SER A 109 21.77 -4.20 -1.45
CA SER A 109 22.97 -5.04 -1.49
C SER A 109 23.95 -4.86 -0.32
N LYS A 110 23.94 -3.70 0.35
CA LYS A 110 24.77 -3.43 1.53
C LYS A 110 24.14 -3.96 2.84
N ILE A 111 22.85 -4.26 2.83
CA ILE A 111 22.13 -4.81 3.98
C ILE A 111 22.11 -6.34 3.83
N PRO A 112 22.54 -7.13 4.83
CA PRO A 112 22.42 -8.58 4.78
C PRO A 112 20.96 -9.00 4.53
N LYS A 113 20.70 -9.90 3.57
CA LYS A 113 19.32 -10.32 3.20
C LYS A 113 18.45 -10.72 4.40
N LYS A 114 19.03 -11.36 5.41
CA LYS A 114 18.35 -11.72 6.67
C LYS A 114 17.80 -10.54 7.49
N LYS A 115 18.20 -9.31 7.17
CA LYS A 115 17.76 -8.06 7.79
C LYS A 115 16.86 -7.24 6.86
N TRP A 116 16.57 -7.73 5.66
CA TRP A 116 15.63 -7.05 4.77
C TRP A 116 14.25 -7.06 5.41
N VAL A 117 13.58 -5.92 5.34
CA VAL A 117 12.23 -5.73 5.88
C VAL A 117 11.37 -5.08 4.81
N GLU A 118 10.08 -5.39 4.85
CA GLU A 118 9.11 -4.77 3.96
C GLU A 118 8.79 -3.36 4.45
N VAL A 119 8.39 -2.51 3.50
CA VAL A 119 7.94 -1.15 3.78
C VAL A 119 6.54 -0.94 3.24
N ILE A 120 5.80 0.00 3.81
CA ILE A 120 4.45 0.38 3.36
C ILE A 120 4.30 1.90 3.31
N GLY A 121 3.49 2.40 2.37
CA GLY A 121 3.14 3.81 2.29
C GLY A 121 1.88 4.09 1.48
N LEU A 122 1.52 5.37 1.41
CA LEU A 122 0.35 5.85 0.67
C LEU A 122 0.75 6.38 -0.71
N LEU A 123 -0.16 6.22 -1.66
CA LEU A 123 -0.09 6.84 -2.98
C LEU A 123 -1.09 7.99 -3.06
N ALA A 124 -0.62 9.15 -3.51
CA ALA A 124 -1.43 10.35 -3.66
C ALA A 124 -1.52 10.77 -5.12
N GLY A 125 -2.71 11.11 -5.55
CA GLY A 125 -2.98 11.37 -6.96
C GLY A 125 -4.26 12.16 -7.20
N LYS A 126 -4.64 12.17 -8.48
CA LYS A 126 -5.88 12.76 -8.99
C LYS A 126 -6.48 11.84 -10.05
N LEU A 127 -7.79 11.91 -10.22
CA LEU A 127 -8.51 11.25 -11.31
C LEU A 127 -8.75 12.29 -12.42
N ASP A 128 -8.50 11.93 -13.67
CA ASP A 128 -8.99 12.71 -14.80
C ASP A 128 -10.42 12.30 -15.12
N ASP A 129 -11.39 13.14 -14.75
CA ASP A 129 -12.82 12.85 -14.90
C ASP A 129 -13.26 12.63 -16.36
N ASN A 130 -12.48 13.10 -17.34
CA ASN A 130 -12.82 12.94 -18.76
C ASN A 130 -12.36 11.60 -19.33
N THR A 131 -11.23 11.08 -18.84
CA THR A 131 -10.57 9.89 -19.38
C THR A 131 -10.64 8.70 -18.45
N ASP A 132 -11.08 8.92 -17.20
CA ASP A 132 -11.09 7.95 -16.11
C ASP A 132 -9.70 7.41 -15.74
N ILE A 133 -8.65 8.16 -16.11
CA ILE A 133 -7.26 7.78 -15.87
C ILE A 133 -6.80 8.31 -14.51
N ILE A 134 -6.11 7.46 -13.75
CA ILE A 134 -5.53 7.84 -12.45
C ILE A 134 -4.12 8.39 -12.67
N HIS A 135 -3.87 9.60 -12.17
CA HIS A 135 -2.54 10.18 -12.10
C HIS A 135 -1.99 10.06 -10.68
N ILE A 136 -1.03 9.17 -10.47
CA ILE A 136 -0.30 9.03 -9.21
C ILE A 136 0.86 10.03 -9.23
N GLU A 137 0.76 11.06 -8.39
CA GLU A 137 1.63 12.24 -8.45
C GLU A 137 2.65 12.29 -7.31
N ASP A 138 2.36 11.64 -6.17
CA ASP A 138 3.28 11.56 -5.04
C ASP A 138 3.12 10.27 -4.21
N ALA A 139 4.14 9.95 -3.40
CA ALA A 139 4.14 8.85 -2.45
C ALA A 139 4.56 9.30 -1.04
N PHE A 140 3.97 8.67 -0.02
CA PHE A 140 4.17 9.00 1.39
C PHE A 140 4.57 7.73 2.18
N PRO A 141 5.85 7.56 2.54
CA PRO A 141 6.34 6.47 3.39
C PRO A 141 5.68 6.45 4.78
N MET A 142 4.99 5.36 5.14
CA MET A 142 4.24 5.27 6.40
C MET A 142 4.83 4.31 7.44
N GLY A 143 5.55 3.27 7.02
CA GLY A 143 6.08 2.29 7.97
C GLY A 143 6.98 1.24 7.33
N HIS A 144 7.52 0.39 8.19
CA HIS A 144 8.33 -0.79 7.85
C HIS A 144 8.02 -1.93 8.82
N GLY A 145 8.17 -3.17 8.38
CA GLY A 145 7.80 -4.36 9.14
C GLY A 145 8.22 -5.66 8.46
N THR A 146 7.83 -6.81 9.04
CA THR A 146 7.94 -8.08 8.31
C THR A 146 6.86 -8.15 7.24
N ALA A 147 6.99 -9.11 6.31
CA ALA A 147 6.05 -9.27 5.20
C ALA A 147 4.58 -9.44 5.58
N VAL A 148 4.34 -9.84 6.82
CA VAL A 148 3.01 -10.09 7.36
C VAL A 148 2.46 -8.89 8.15
N TYR A 149 3.29 -7.91 8.52
CA TYR A 149 2.94 -6.86 9.50
C TYR A 149 3.41 -5.45 9.12
N ALA A 150 3.51 -5.13 7.83
CA ALA A 150 3.74 -3.76 7.39
C ALA A 150 2.50 -2.90 7.71
N GLU A 151 2.38 -2.46 8.96
CA GLU A 151 1.25 -1.69 9.45
C GLU A 151 1.58 -0.20 9.58
N ILE A 152 0.58 0.65 9.32
CA ILE A 152 0.63 2.07 9.63
C ILE A 152 0.42 2.24 11.14
N LYS A 153 1.51 2.09 11.91
CA LYS A 153 1.46 2.07 13.38
C LYS A 153 1.24 3.44 14.02
N ASP A 154 1.47 4.53 13.30
CA ASP A 154 1.44 5.89 13.86
C ASP A 154 0.38 6.76 13.18
N TYR A 155 -0.77 6.89 13.86
CA TYR A 155 -1.87 7.77 13.46
C TYR A 155 -1.42 9.23 13.24
N LYS A 156 -0.38 9.71 13.93
CA LYS A 156 0.15 11.07 13.73
C LYS A 156 0.80 11.21 12.36
N ASN A 157 1.57 10.21 11.93
CA ASN A 157 2.21 10.22 10.61
C ASN A 157 1.17 10.17 9.49
N TYR A 158 0.14 9.34 9.65
CA TYR A 158 -0.98 9.32 8.71
C TYR A 158 -1.69 10.67 8.63
N THR A 159 -2.02 11.27 9.78
CA THR A 159 -2.68 12.58 9.86
C THR A 159 -1.85 13.67 9.18
N ARG A 160 -0.53 13.68 9.39
CA ARG A 160 0.38 14.61 8.74
C ARG A 160 0.38 14.40 7.22
N ALA A 161 0.53 13.16 6.77
CA ALA A 161 0.51 12.82 5.35
C ALA A 161 -0.80 13.24 4.69
N TYR A 162 -1.94 12.96 5.33
CA TYR A 162 -3.26 13.38 4.85
C TYR A 162 -3.35 14.91 4.65
N HIS A 163 -2.87 15.70 5.61
CA HIS A 163 -2.83 17.17 5.47
C HIS A 163 -1.91 17.61 4.33
N ASP A 164 -0.73 17.01 4.18
CA ASP A 164 0.22 17.37 3.13
C ASP A 164 -0.29 16.97 1.72
N ILE A 165 -1.02 15.85 1.62
CA ILE A 165 -1.74 15.42 0.41
C ILE A 165 -2.82 16.45 0.03
N LYS A 166 -3.63 16.87 1.01
CA LYS A 166 -4.70 17.86 0.78
C LYS A 166 -4.16 19.23 0.37
N LYS A 167 -3.03 19.69 0.95
CA LYS A 167 -2.38 20.95 0.52
C LYS A 167 -1.95 20.91 -0.95
N GLN A 168 -1.55 19.74 -1.44
CA GLN A 168 -1.21 19.53 -2.85
C GLN A 168 -2.44 19.36 -3.76
N LYS A 169 -3.66 19.46 -3.20
CA LYS A 169 -4.93 19.21 -3.91
C LYS A 169 -5.01 17.80 -4.52
N LEU A 170 -4.35 16.84 -3.87
CA LEU A 170 -4.40 15.42 -4.21
C LEU A 170 -5.33 14.68 -3.23
N PHE A 171 -5.65 13.44 -3.56
CA PHE A 171 -6.30 12.51 -2.64
C PHE A 171 -5.51 11.19 -2.56
N ILE A 172 -5.78 10.39 -1.53
CA ILE A 172 -5.18 9.06 -1.38
C ILE A 172 -5.84 8.14 -2.41
N CYS A 173 -5.09 7.78 -3.45
CA CYS A 173 -5.57 6.98 -4.57
C CYS A 173 -5.13 5.51 -4.49
N GLY A 174 -4.39 5.15 -3.43
CA GLY A 174 -3.88 3.81 -3.27
C GLY A 174 -2.84 3.74 -2.17
N TRP A 175 -2.17 2.59 -2.14
CA TRP A 175 -1.09 2.28 -1.23
C TRP A 175 -0.01 1.50 -1.96
N TYR A 176 1.16 1.43 -1.36
CA TYR A 176 2.23 0.58 -1.85
C TYR A 176 2.91 -0.17 -0.71
N HIS A 177 3.47 -1.32 -1.02
CA HIS A 177 4.40 -2.01 -0.15
C HIS A 177 5.52 -2.67 -0.95
N SER A 178 6.56 -3.12 -0.26
CA SER A 178 7.70 -3.77 -0.91
C SER A 178 7.77 -5.26 -0.62
N HIS A 179 8.17 -6.05 -1.61
CA HIS A 179 8.45 -7.48 -1.51
C HIS A 179 9.93 -7.78 -1.83
N PRO A 180 10.87 -7.60 -0.88
CA PRO A 180 12.29 -7.77 -1.16
C PRO A 180 12.65 -9.20 -1.58
N SER A 181 12.98 -9.39 -2.86
CA SER A 181 13.29 -10.67 -3.52
C SER A 181 12.16 -11.69 -3.67
N TYR A 182 10.90 -11.26 -3.58
CA TYR A 182 9.76 -12.16 -3.84
C TYR A 182 9.12 -11.95 -5.21
N GLY A 183 9.50 -10.90 -5.94
CA GLY A 183 8.77 -10.40 -7.10
C GLY A 183 7.50 -9.63 -6.72
N CYS A 184 6.85 -9.04 -7.72
CA CYS A 184 5.69 -8.18 -7.53
C CYS A 184 4.38 -8.97 -7.65
N TRP A 185 3.90 -9.52 -6.54
CA TRP A 185 2.60 -10.21 -6.41
C TRP A 185 1.93 -9.78 -5.11
N LEU A 186 0.66 -10.13 -4.93
CA LEU A 186 -0.14 -9.74 -3.76
C LEU A 186 -0.65 -10.98 -3.00
N SER A 187 -0.52 -10.93 -1.69
CA SER A 187 -0.93 -11.98 -0.75
C SER A 187 -2.43 -11.97 -0.45
N ALA A 188 -2.90 -12.91 0.36
CA ALA A 188 -4.28 -12.92 0.83
C ALA A 188 -4.53 -11.79 1.85
N GLU A 189 -3.53 -11.48 2.67
CA GLU A 189 -3.54 -10.37 3.62
C GLU A 189 -3.65 -9.01 2.89
N ASP A 190 -2.95 -8.88 1.76
CA ASP A 190 -3.04 -7.69 0.91
C ASP A 190 -4.45 -7.46 0.35
N MET A 191 -5.22 -8.54 0.11
CA MET A 191 -6.61 -8.43 -0.32
C MET A 191 -7.46 -7.75 0.75
N GLY A 192 -7.26 -8.09 2.03
CA GLY A 192 -7.96 -7.44 3.14
C GLY A 192 -7.62 -5.94 3.23
N THR A 193 -6.35 -5.58 3.05
CA THR A 193 -5.93 -4.18 2.96
C THR A 193 -6.58 -3.47 1.78
N GLN A 194 -6.52 -4.07 0.59
CA GLN A 194 -7.10 -3.50 -0.60
C GLN A 194 -8.62 -3.34 -0.52
N ALA A 195 -9.33 -4.29 0.09
CA ALA A 195 -10.77 -4.19 0.32
C ALA A 195 -11.12 -2.94 1.15
N ARG A 196 -10.34 -2.65 2.22
CA ARG A 196 -10.53 -1.43 3.02
C ARG A 196 -10.31 -0.16 2.20
N TYR A 197 -9.27 -0.12 1.37
CA TYR A 197 -9.02 1.03 0.50
C TYR A 197 -10.09 1.17 -0.60
N GLN A 198 -10.54 0.06 -1.21
CA GLN A 198 -11.60 0.07 -2.22
C GLN A 198 -12.99 0.36 -1.66
N LYS A 199 -13.21 0.15 -0.35
CA LYS A 199 -14.41 0.63 0.35
C LYS A 199 -14.44 2.16 0.47
N LEU A 200 -13.28 2.80 0.64
CA LEU A 200 -13.16 4.26 0.69
C LEU A 200 -13.19 4.88 -0.71
N TRP A 201 -12.58 4.23 -1.69
CA TRP A 201 -12.61 4.62 -3.10
C TRP A 201 -12.43 3.41 -4.00
N ASP A 202 -13.48 3.05 -4.74
CA ASP A 202 -13.59 1.84 -5.55
C ASP A 202 -12.45 1.61 -6.56
N LYS A 203 -11.85 2.69 -7.05
CA LYS A 203 -10.72 2.66 -8.01
C LYS A 203 -9.34 2.65 -7.37
N SER A 204 -9.26 2.55 -6.04
CA SER A 204 -7.99 2.50 -5.31
C SER A 204 -7.07 1.41 -5.83
N VAL A 205 -5.76 1.65 -5.80
CA VAL A 205 -4.74 0.77 -6.39
C VAL A 205 -3.73 0.30 -5.35
N ALA A 206 -3.13 -0.86 -5.61
CA ALA A 206 -2.01 -1.41 -4.84
C ALA A 206 -0.76 -1.47 -5.73
N LEU A 207 0.31 -0.81 -5.34
CA LEU A 207 1.62 -0.90 -6.00
C LEU A 207 2.54 -1.82 -5.17
N VAL A 208 3.09 -2.85 -5.80
CA VAL A 208 4.10 -3.71 -5.16
C VAL A 208 5.45 -3.43 -5.78
N ILE A 209 6.47 -3.19 -4.96
CA ILE A 209 7.85 -2.98 -5.41
C ILE A 209 8.79 -4.05 -4.86
N ASP A 210 9.51 -4.73 -5.73
CA ASP A 210 10.66 -5.55 -5.34
C ASP A 210 11.97 -4.76 -5.56
N PRO A 211 12.60 -4.23 -4.50
CA PRO A 211 13.86 -3.49 -4.62
C PRO A 211 15.00 -4.34 -5.20
N TYR A 212 14.91 -5.67 -5.17
CA TYR A 212 15.89 -6.57 -5.79
C TYR A 212 15.80 -6.58 -7.33
N GLN A 213 14.65 -6.19 -7.89
CA GLN A 213 14.42 -6.14 -9.34
C GLN A 213 14.75 -4.78 -9.96
N ILE A 214 15.19 -3.80 -9.18
CA ILE A 214 15.60 -2.49 -9.69
C ILE A 214 17.03 -2.59 -10.23
N ASP A 215 17.16 -3.01 -11.49
CA ASP A 215 18.43 -3.43 -12.10
C ASP A 215 18.79 -2.67 -13.39
N GLY A 216 18.07 -1.58 -13.68
CA GLY A 216 18.25 -0.77 -14.89
C GLY A 216 17.53 -1.33 -16.13
N LYS A 217 16.90 -2.49 -16.02
CA LYS A 217 16.00 -3.04 -17.04
C LYS A 217 14.56 -2.98 -16.59
N SER A 218 14.33 -3.18 -15.29
CA SER A 218 13.03 -3.05 -14.66
C SER A 218 13.03 -1.90 -13.65
N THR A 219 11.89 -1.24 -13.53
CA THR A 219 11.62 -0.32 -12.40
C THR A 219 11.33 -1.08 -11.11
N GLY A 220 11.20 -2.41 -11.17
CA GLY A 220 11.03 -3.31 -10.04
C GLY A 220 9.66 -3.19 -9.37
N PHE A 221 8.64 -2.60 -10.00
CA PHE A 221 7.31 -2.50 -9.43
C PHE A 221 6.22 -2.85 -10.44
N GLU A 222 5.07 -3.25 -9.92
CA GLU A 222 3.82 -3.48 -10.68
C GLU A 222 2.66 -2.83 -9.93
N ILE A 223 1.59 -2.48 -10.65
CA ILE A 223 0.39 -1.86 -10.07
C ILE A 223 -0.82 -2.74 -10.35
N TYR A 224 -1.63 -2.95 -9.32
CA TYR A 224 -2.78 -3.85 -9.35
C TYR A 224 -4.05 -3.18 -8.83
N ARG A 225 -5.19 -3.73 -9.24
CA ARG A 225 -6.48 -3.55 -8.58
C ARG A 225 -7.11 -4.93 -8.31
N ALA A 226 -8.00 -4.99 -7.33
CA ALA A 226 -8.69 -6.21 -6.97
C ALA A 226 -10.17 -6.17 -7.40
N ASP A 227 -10.65 -7.29 -7.91
CA ASP A 227 -12.07 -7.63 -7.82
C ASP A 227 -12.31 -8.30 -6.46
N ILE A 228 -12.82 -7.51 -5.51
CA ILE A 228 -13.07 -7.95 -4.13
C ILE A 228 -14.10 -9.09 -4.08
N LYS A 229 -15.09 -9.09 -4.96
CA LYS A 229 -16.16 -10.11 -4.97
C LYS A 229 -15.64 -11.44 -5.51
N ALA A 230 -14.83 -11.36 -6.57
CA ALA A 230 -14.19 -12.55 -7.15
C ALA A 230 -12.96 -13.01 -6.36
N ASN A 231 -12.46 -12.20 -5.42
CA ASN A 231 -11.21 -12.41 -4.72
C ASN A 231 -10.02 -12.62 -5.69
N THR A 232 -9.91 -11.73 -6.69
CA THR A 232 -8.86 -11.81 -7.72
C THR A 232 -8.18 -10.47 -7.94
N TRP A 233 -6.90 -10.53 -8.34
CA TRP A 233 -6.11 -9.37 -8.72
C TRP A 233 -5.97 -9.29 -10.23
N TYR A 234 -5.92 -8.08 -10.76
CA TYR A 234 -5.54 -7.84 -12.15
C TYR A 234 -4.52 -6.69 -12.23
N PRO A 235 -3.50 -6.84 -13.09
CA PRO A 235 -2.52 -5.78 -13.31
C PRO A 235 -3.18 -4.63 -14.07
N LEU A 236 -2.79 -3.40 -13.73
CA LEU A 236 -3.22 -2.20 -14.42
C LEU A 236 -2.16 -1.76 -15.43
N VAL A 237 -2.59 -1.31 -16.60
CA VAL A 237 -1.66 -0.79 -17.61
C VAL A 237 -1.27 0.64 -17.25
N TYR A 238 0.02 0.88 -17.02
CA TYR A 238 0.52 2.20 -16.62
C TYR A 238 1.62 2.73 -17.54
N ASP A 239 1.88 4.03 -17.42
CA ASP A 239 3.04 4.69 -18.01
C ASP A 239 3.66 5.70 -17.02
N ILE A 240 4.94 6.00 -17.18
CA ILE A 240 5.69 6.88 -16.27
C ILE A 240 5.73 8.29 -16.86
N LYS A 241 5.08 9.26 -16.19
CA LYS A 241 5.12 10.67 -16.60
C LYS A 241 6.40 11.36 -16.13
N GLY A 242 7.20 11.76 -17.10
CA GLY A 242 8.45 12.50 -16.95
C GLY A 242 9.59 11.86 -17.73
N SER A 243 10.75 12.50 -17.78
CA SER A 243 11.96 11.91 -18.37
C SER A 243 12.66 11.05 -17.33
N LEU A 244 12.31 9.76 -17.23
CA LEU A 244 13.08 8.78 -16.50
C LEU A 244 13.50 7.68 -17.46
N ASP A 245 14.77 7.65 -17.82
CA ASP A 245 15.32 6.45 -18.44
C ASP A 245 15.49 5.39 -17.35
N ILE A 246 14.79 4.27 -17.50
CA ILE A 246 14.86 3.13 -16.58
C ILE A 246 16.32 2.67 -16.40
N LYS A 247 17.17 2.81 -17.43
CA LYS A 247 18.60 2.48 -17.36
C LYS A 247 19.39 3.36 -16.40
N MET A 248 18.90 4.58 -16.12
CA MET A 248 19.53 5.50 -15.18
C MET A 248 19.11 5.25 -13.73
N LEU A 249 18.06 4.44 -13.48
CA LEU A 249 17.61 4.17 -12.12
C LEU A 249 18.72 3.64 -11.21
N PRO A 250 19.57 2.67 -11.60
CA PRO A 250 20.67 2.22 -10.75
C PRO A 250 21.62 3.35 -10.32
N GLU A 251 21.98 4.24 -11.26
CA GLU A 251 22.88 5.37 -11.00
C GLU A 251 22.22 6.41 -10.07
N ILE A 252 20.95 6.75 -10.33
CA ILE A 252 20.16 7.65 -9.49
C ILE A 252 20.05 7.08 -8.07
N LEU A 253 19.84 5.77 -7.94
CA LEU A 253 19.71 5.12 -6.64
C LEU A 253 21.04 5.05 -5.90
N GLU A 254 22.14 4.78 -6.60
CA GLU A 254 23.49 4.86 -6.01
C GLU A 254 23.77 6.26 -5.47
N PHE A 255 23.38 7.29 -6.21
CA PHE A 255 23.48 8.69 -5.80
C PHE A 255 22.59 9.04 -4.59
N ILE A 256 21.38 8.48 -4.50
CA ILE A 256 20.45 8.76 -3.39
C ILE A 256 20.84 7.96 -2.11
N ASN A 257 21.52 6.82 -2.24
CA ASN A 257 21.86 5.95 -1.10
C ASN A 257 22.58 6.67 0.07
N PRO A 258 23.60 7.52 -0.15
CA PRO A 258 24.21 8.31 0.93
C PRO A 258 23.21 9.19 1.69
N ILE A 259 22.28 9.84 0.98
CA ILE A 259 21.23 10.68 1.59
C ILE A 259 20.31 9.83 2.45
N ILE A 260 19.93 8.63 1.96
CA ILE A 260 19.12 7.67 2.72
C ILE A 260 19.83 7.23 4.01
N GLU A 261 21.15 7.06 3.95
CA GLU A 261 22.02 6.72 5.09
C GLU A 261 22.28 7.92 6.04
N GLY A 262 21.73 9.10 5.76
CA GLY A 262 21.92 10.31 6.56
C GLY A 262 23.30 10.95 6.38
N LYS A 263 24.02 10.59 5.31
CA LYS A 263 25.32 11.16 4.96
C LYS A 263 25.12 12.36 4.04
N ALA A 264 26.00 13.35 4.19
CA ALA A 264 26.10 14.43 3.23
C ALA A 264 26.45 13.85 1.86
N LEU A 265 25.78 14.37 0.83
CA LEU A 265 25.98 13.92 -0.55
C LEU A 265 27.34 14.37 -1.09
N TYR A 266 27.80 15.54 -0.66
CA TYR A 266 29.10 16.11 -0.98
C TYR A 266 29.66 16.82 0.27
N LEU A 267 30.98 16.92 0.34
CA LEU A 267 31.68 17.75 1.33
C LEU A 267 31.85 19.13 0.71
N GLU A 268 31.25 20.15 1.33
CA GLU A 268 31.55 21.55 1.02
C GLU A 268 32.88 21.88 1.71
N TYR A 269 33.93 22.07 0.90
CA TYR A 269 35.20 22.61 1.36
C TYR A 269 35.14 24.13 1.17
N ASP A 270 34.31 24.80 1.94
CA ASP A 270 34.44 26.25 2.07
C ASP A 270 35.66 26.50 2.96
N GLU A 271 36.69 27.15 2.40
CA GLU A 271 37.91 27.54 3.12
C GLU A 271 37.56 28.52 4.25
N ASP A 272 38.16 28.29 5.44
CA ASP A 272 38.01 29.11 6.66
C ASP A 272 38.28 30.61 6.46
#